data_AF-A0A4S5AVG9-F1
#
_entry.id   AF-A0A4S5AVG9-F1
#
_cell.length_a   1.000
_cell.length_b   1.000
_cell.length_c   1.000
_cell.angle_alpha   90.00
_cell.angle_beta   90.00
_cell.angle_gamma   90.00
#
_symmetry.space_group_name_H-M   'P 1'
#
loop_
_entity.id
_entity.type
_entity.pdbx_description
1 polymer ?
#
loop_
_entity_poly.entity_id
_entity_poly.type
_entity_poly.pdbx_seq_one_letter_code
_entity_poly.pdbx_strand_id
1 'polypeptide(L)'
;MLTYAEAHEELGRIRRPGAVTDLLPVGWRRVLDPHARTLASYLARERVEARDLLSLADHLDRLSDRKLRSFVKAFAPAVADEIARSWRGGAAEPYQVGWERRPFRHPDPRASAHARIDRLRAQISLALPFPGRGLDFLAAWAPYLDPPIIGALLASEIRYGRREWVKHLVDHAEGRVRTGGMGTHVTSGLLAGDDPAGWSYVEEMLVRAQRQEGLRQTILETVDLAHPVAFRRMLGVILDHGLARFAATARAAGVWFGEAIDVNQERELNRDLARLAEHLDRPGQLPTSGPEDTFLGLWATAFHDASRATHFASDVLRSGSADERLAAVRLLAALGLEDGRAATASAFG
;
A
#
# COMPACT_ATOMS: atom_id res chain seq x y z
N MET A 1 20.46 -16.64 -10.97
CA MET A 1 19.62 -15.44 -11.22
C MET A 1 20.28 -14.62 -12.31
N LEU A 2 19.50 -13.92 -13.13
CA LEU A 2 20.04 -13.03 -14.16
C LEU A 2 20.69 -11.79 -13.51
N THR A 3 21.73 -11.29 -14.16
CA THR A 3 22.22 -9.93 -13.92
C THR A 3 21.24 -8.90 -14.49
N TYR A 4 21.31 -7.65 -14.02
CA TYR A 4 20.51 -6.57 -14.59
C TYR A 4 20.80 -6.33 -16.08
N ALA A 5 22.05 -6.54 -16.52
CA ALA A 5 22.42 -6.39 -17.93
C ALA A 5 21.75 -7.46 -18.81
N GLU A 6 21.82 -8.73 -18.42
CA GLU A 6 21.15 -9.83 -19.14
C GLU A 6 19.63 -9.64 -19.15
N ALA A 7 19.05 -9.25 -18.01
CA ALA A 7 17.62 -9.01 -17.91
C ALA A 7 17.18 -7.83 -18.80
N HIS A 8 17.96 -6.74 -18.84
CA HIS A 8 17.67 -5.60 -19.71
C HIS A 8 17.72 -5.98 -21.18
N GLU A 9 18.71 -6.77 -21.59
CA GLU A 9 18.83 -7.26 -22.96
C GLU A 9 17.65 -8.18 -23.35
N GLU A 10 17.32 -9.17 -22.51
CA GLU A 10 16.19 -10.07 -22.75
C GLU A 10 14.84 -9.32 -22.80
N LEU A 11 14.59 -8.42 -21.85
CA LEU A 11 13.38 -7.61 -21.84
C LEU A 11 13.32 -6.67 -23.05
N GLY A 12 14.45 -6.11 -23.48
CA GLY A 12 14.56 -5.23 -24.65
C GLY A 12 14.10 -5.90 -25.95
N ARG A 13 14.30 -7.21 -26.10
CA ARG A 13 13.83 -7.97 -27.28
C ARG A 13 12.31 -8.17 -27.30
N ILE A 14 11.65 -8.11 -26.15
CA ILE A 14 10.21 -8.37 -25.98
C ILE A 14 9.42 -7.06 -25.88
N ARG A 15 10.05 -6.02 -25.34
CA ARG A 15 9.44 -4.71 -25.08
C ARG A 15 9.13 -4.00 -26.40
N ARG A 16 7.89 -3.53 -26.55
CA ARG A 16 7.55 -2.57 -27.61
C ARG A 16 8.26 -1.23 -27.34
N PRO A 17 8.99 -0.68 -28.33
CA PRO A 17 9.58 0.64 -28.21
C PRO A 17 8.49 1.72 -28.29
N GLY A 18 8.76 2.89 -27.72
CA GLY A 18 7.89 4.06 -27.77
C GLY A 18 7.52 4.62 -26.41
N ALA A 19 7.02 5.85 -26.42
CA ALA A 19 6.41 6.44 -25.23
C ALA A 19 5.06 5.78 -24.94
N VAL A 20 4.55 5.94 -23.72
CA VAL A 20 3.22 5.41 -23.33
C VAL A 20 2.12 5.86 -24.32
N THR A 21 2.22 7.10 -24.82
CA THR A 21 1.30 7.67 -25.83
C THR A 21 1.24 6.85 -27.13
N ASP A 22 2.34 6.24 -27.53
CA ASP A 22 2.46 5.46 -28.76
C ASP A 22 1.90 4.05 -28.59
N LEU A 23 1.80 3.60 -27.34
CA LEU A 23 1.31 2.27 -26.95
C LEU A 23 -0.17 2.25 -26.60
N LEU A 24 -0.79 3.42 -26.37
CA LEU A 24 -2.22 3.54 -26.14
C LEU A 24 -3.02 3.09 -27.38
N PRO A 25 -4.28 2.63 -27.22
CA PRO A 25 -5.12 2.22 -28.34
C PRO A 25 -5.21 3.30 -29.44
N VAL A 26 -5.16 2.88 -30.71
CA VAL A 26 -5.24 3.79 -31.86
C VAL A 26 -6.50 4.65 -31.76
N GLY A 27 -6.33 5.96 -31.82
CA GLY A 27 -7.46 6.90 -31.75
C GLY A 27 -8.04 7.07 -30.35
N TRP A 28 -7.30 6.79 -29.26
CA TRP A 28 -7.78 7.02 -27.88
C TRP A 28 -8.31 8.44 -27.65
N ARG A 29 -7.77 9.45 -28.34
CA ARG A 29 -8.27 10.83 -28.32
C ARG A 29 -9.67 11.01 -28.91
N ARG A 30 -10.13 10.06 -29.73
CA ARG A 30 -11.47 10.00 -30.34
C ARG A 30 -12.43 9.10 -29.56
N VAL A 31 -12.03 8.55 -28.40
CA VAL A 31 -12.91 7.75 -27.56
C VAL A 31 -14.08 8.61 -27.08
N LEU A 32 -15.31 8.14 -27.33
CA LEU A 32 -16.54 8.85 -26.98
C LEU A 32 -16.83 8.81 -25.47
N ASP A 33 -16.34 7.78 -24.77
CA ASP A 33 -16.44 7.68 -23.32
C ASP A 33 -15.49 8.68 -22.63
N PRO A 34 -16.01 9.65 -21.86
CA PRO A 34 -15.19 10.69 -21.23
C PRO A 34 -14.23 10.13 -20.18
N HIS A 35 -14.62 9.08 -19.45
CA HIS A 35 -13.80 8.48 -18.39
C HIS A 35 -12.60 7.71 -18.98
N ALA A 36 -12.80 6.98 -20.07
CA ALA A 36 -11.72 6.35 -20.81
C ALA A 36 -10.75 7.39 -21.40
N ARG A 37 -11.25 8.55 -21.87
CA ARG A 37 -10.39 9.66 -22.30
C ARG A 37 -9.58 10.23 -21.15
N THR A 38 -10.20 10.45 -19.99
CA THR A 38 -9.52 10.92 -18.77
C THR A 38 -8.38 9.97 -18.38
N LEU A 39 -8.63 8.66 -18.34
CA LEU A 39 -7.59 7.67 -18.03
C LEU A 39 -6.47 7.68 -19.08
N ALA A 40 -6.81 7.78 -20.37
CA ALA A 40 -5.84 7.81 -21.45
C ALA A 40 -4.93 9.06 -21.38
N SER A 41 -5.50 10.24 -21.13
CA SER A 41 -4.72 11.48 -20.88
C SER A 41 -3.84 11.33 -19.64
N TYR A 42 -4.34 10.70 -18.57
CA TYR A 42 -3.56 10.47 -17.36
C TYR A 42 -2.39 9.50 -17.60
N LEU A 43 -2.60 8.42 -18.37
CA LEU A 43 -1.55 7.50 -18.83
C LEU A 43 -0.50 8.22 -19.70
N ALA A 44 -0.95 9.13 -20.57
CA ALA A 44 -0.10 9.97 -21.40
C ALA A 44 0.71 11.04 -20.62
N ARG A 45 0.54 11.12 -19.29
CA ARG A 45 1.12 12.17 -18.43
C ARG A 45 0.68 13.58 -18.84
N GLU A 46 -0.47 13.70 -19.47
CA GLU A 46 -1.12 15.00 -19.70
C GLU A 46 -1.69 15.51 -18.37
N ARG A 47 -1.83 16.84 -18.23
CA ARG A 47 -2.47 17.42 -17.05
C ARG A 47 -3.95 17.04 -17.05
N VAL A 48 -4.39 16.42 -15.95
CA VAL A 48 -5.78 16.06 -15.69
C VAL A 48 -6.19 16.70 -14.37
N GLU A 49 -7.35 17.35 -14.34
CA GLU A 49 -7.83 18.00 -13.13
C GLU A 49 -8.26 16.97 -12.09
N ALA A 50 -8.03 17.25 -10.81
CA ALA A 50 -8.31 16.32 -9.72
C ALA A 50 -9.79 15.87 -9.70
N ARG A 51 -10.73 16.77 -10.01
CA ARG A 51 -12.16 16.46 -10.12
C ARG A 51 -12.48 15.40 -11.18
N ASP A 52 -11.72 15.39 -12.28
CA ASP A 52 -11.97 14.46 -13.39
C ASP A 52 -11.44 13.07 -13.03
N LEU A 53 -10.33 13.00 -12.28
CA LEU A 53 -9.85 11.77 -11.68
C LEU A 53 -10.87 11.23 -10.67
N LEU A 54 -11.37 12.05 -9.74
CA LEU A 54 -12.40 11.61 -8.79
C LEU A 54 -13.68 11.13 -9.49
N SER A 55 -14.11 11.81 -10.55
CA SER A 55 -15.23 11.39 -11.41
C SER A 55 -14.96 10.04 -12.10
N LEU A 56 -13.73 9.80 -12.57
CA LEU A 56 -13.31 8.49 -13.08
C LEU A 56 -13.38 7.41 -11.99
N ALA A 57 -12.88 7.66 -10.78
CA ALA A 57 -12.97 6.66 -9.70
C ALA A 57 -14.42 6.29 -9.38
N ASP A 58 -15.30 7.27 -9.20
CA ASP A 58 -16.72 7.05 -8.92
C ASP A 58 -17.41 6.28 -10.06
N HIS A 59 -17.06 6.57 -11.32
CA HIS A 59 -17.53 5.79 -12.46
C HIS A 59 -17.10 4.32 -12.36
N LEU A 60 -15.81 4.06 -12.14
CA LEU A 60 -15.26 2.70 -12.06
C LEU A 60 -15.87 1.90 -10.90
N ASP A 61 -16.10 2.56 -9.75
CA ASP A 61 -16.73 1.93 -8.59
C ASP A 61 -18.18 1.49 -8.88
N ARG A 62 -18.92 2.23 -9.71
CA ARG A 62 -20.32 1.90 -10.10
C ARG A 62 -20.46 0.87 -11.21
N LEU A 63 -19.39 0.58 -11.96
CA LEU A 63 -19.44 -0.46 -13.00
C LEU A 63 -19.71 -1.82 -12.35
N SER A 64 -20.41 -2.72 -13.03
CA SER A 64 -20.37 -4.15 -12.66
C SER A 64 -18.97 -4.71 -12.93
N ASP A 65 -18.55 -5.79 -12.26
CA ASP A 65 -17.22 -6.38 -12.49
C ASP A 65 -16.95 -6.76 -13.95
N ARG A 66 -17.96 -7.23 -14.68
CA ARG A 66 -17.85 -7.48 -16.13
C ARG A 66 -17.52 -6.21 -16.91
N LYS A 67 -18.18 -5.10 -16.59
CA LYS A 67 -17.96 -3.80 -17.25
C LYS A 67 -16.62 -3.19 -16.85
N LEU A 68 -16.23 -3.29 -15.58
CA LEU A 68 -14.92 -2.85 -15.11
C LEU A 68 -13.78 -3.60 -15.83
N ARG A 69 -13.87 -4.94 -15.92
CA ARG A 69 -12.95 -5.75 -16.73
C ARG A 69 -12.91 -5.29 -18.18
N SER A 70 -14.08 -5.07 -18.79
CA SER A 70 -14.15 -4.60 -20.19
C SER A 70 -13.51 -3.22 -20.37
N PHE A 71 -13.66 -2.32 -19.40
CA PHE A 71 -13.06 -1.00 -19.39
C PHE A 71 -11.53 -1.12 -19.35
N VAL A 72 -10.99 -1.88 -18.40
CA VAL A 72 -9.54 -2.11 -18.27
C VAL A 72 -8.96 -2.84 -19.49
N LYS A 73 -9.71 -3.81 -20.04
CA LYS A 73 -9.30 -4.58 -21.22
C LYS A 73 -9.02 -3.71 -22.45
N ALA A 74 -9.65 -2.55 -22.55
CA ALA A 74 -9.36 -1.59 -23.62
C ALA A 74 -7.92 -1.07 -23.57
N PHE A 75 -7.28 -1.07 -22.39
CA PHE A 75 -5.92 -0.56 -22.18
C PHE A 75 -4.90 -1.67 -21.94
N ALA A 76 -5.24 -2.68 -21.14
CA ALA A 76 -4.32 -3.73 -20.71
C ALA A 76 -4.98 -5.13 -20.82
N PRO A 77 -5.23 -5.62 -22.05
CA PRO A 77 -6.07 -6.80 -22.27
C PRO A 77 -5.55 -8.10 -21.65
N ALA A 78 -4.23 -8.24 -21.51
CA ALA A 78 -3.60 -9.46 -21.00
C ALA A 78 -3.61 -9.57 -19.46
N VAL A 79 -3.92 -8.48 -18.76
CA VAL A 79 -3.94 -8.40 -17.28
C VAL A 79 -5.20 -7.69 -16.76
N ALA A 80 -6.25 -7.64 -17.58
CA ALA A 80 -7.43 -6.84 -17.30
C ALA A 80 -8.21 -7.34 -16.08
N ASP A 81 -8.21 -8.65 -15.89
CA ASP A 81 -8.94 -9.30 -14.81
C ASP A 81 -8.26 -9.01 -13.46
N GLU A 82 -6.94 -9.10 -13.43
CA GLU A 82 -6.09 -8.85 -12.26
C GLU A 82 -6.16 -7.37 -11.85
N ILE A 83 -6.06 -6.46 -12.82
CA ILE A 83 -6.16 -5.01 -12.55
C ILE A 83 -7.58 -4.64 -12.08
N ALA A 84 -8.63 -5.24 -12.65
CA ALA A 84 -10.00 -5.00 -12.18
C ALA A 84 -10.21 -5.50 -10.74
N ARG A 85 -9.64 -6.66 -10.37
CA ARG A 85 -9.65 -7.15 -8.99
C ARG A 85 -8.85 -6.25 -8.05
N SER A 86 -7.67 -5.80 -8.48
CA SER A 86 -6.84 -4.82 -7.77
C SER A 86 -7.62 -3.53 -7.46
N TRP A 87 -8.35 -2.99 -8.44
CA TRP A 87 -9.22 -1.83 -8.24
C TRP A 87 -10.26 -2.03 -7.12
N ARG A 88 -10.95 -3.19 -7.13
CA ARG A 88 -11.95 -3.55 -6.13
C ARG A 88 -11.36 -3.74 -4.74
N GLY A 89 -10.35 -4.60 -4.64
CA GLY A 89 -9.70 -4.90 -3.36
C GLY A 89 -9.00 -3.69 -2.75
N GLY A 90 -8.56 -2.75 -3.58
CA GLY A 90 -7.92 -1.51 -3.15
C GLY A 90 -8.74 -0.64 -2.23
N ALA A 91 -10.07 -0.76 -2.25
CA ALA A 91 -10.93 0.05 -1.40
C ALA A 91 -10.72 -0.25 0.09
N ALA A 92 -10.23 -1.45 0.42
CA ALA A 92 -9.92 -1.89 1.79
C ALA A 92 -8.43 -1.73 2.17
N GLU A 93 -7.61 -1.22 1.25
CA GLU A 93 -6.19 -0.94 1.49
C GLU A 93 -5.98 0.45 2.11
N PRO A 94 -4.78 0.76 2.63
CA PRO A 94 -4.47 2.11 3.08
C PRO A 94 -4.75 3.16 2.00
N TYR A 95 -5.44 4.24 2.37
CA TYR A 95 -5.87 5.26 1.39
C TYR A 95 -4.79 6.30 1.06
N GLN A 96 -3.73 6.35 1.86
CA GLN A 96 -2.62 7.30 1.69
C GLN A 96 -1.50 6.69 0.83
N VAL A 97 -0.81 7.55 0.09
CA VAL A 97 0.28 7.18 -0.83
C VAL A 97 1.48 8.12 -0.65
N GLY A 98 2.62 7.71 -1.19
CA GLY A 98 3.86 8.50 -1.15
C GLY A 98 4.74 8.22 0.07
N TRP A 99 5.70 9.12 0.29
CA TRP A 99 6.71 9.00 1.34
C TRP A 99 6.13 9.20 2.75
N GLU A 100 5.12 10.07 2.87
CA GLU A 100 4.47 10.41 4.13
C GLU A 100 3.20 9.59 4.39
N ARG A 101 3.03 8.46 3.69
CA ARG A 101 1.84 7.62 3.85
C ARG A 101 1.81 7.02 5.26
N ARG A 102 0.60 6.88 5.78
CA ARG A 102 0.30 6.11 6.99
C ARG A 102 -0.58 4.92 6.62
N PRO A 103 -0.54 3.82 7.39
CA PRO A 103 -1.29 2.60 7.09
C PRO A 103 -2.80 2.72 7.45
N PHE A 104 -3.39 3.90 7.27
CA PHE A 104 -4.77 4.20 7.65
C PHE A 104 -5.76 3.77 6.57
N ARG A 105 -6.88 3.23 7.01
CA ARG A 105 -7.97 2.75 6.14
C ARG A 105 -9.21 3.57 6.37
N HIS A 106 -10.06 3.65 5.36
CA HIS A 106 -11.30 4.41 5.43
C HIS A 106 -12.45 3.57 4.83
N PRO A 107 -13.62 3.50 5.48
CA PRO A 107 -14.74 2.67 5.00
C PRO A 107 -15.36 3.19 3.70
N ASP A 108 -15.31 4.51 3.46
CA ASP A 108 -15.72 5.10 2.17
C ASP A 108 -14.60 4.91 1.11
N PRO A 109 -14.86 4.16 0.01
CA PRO A 109 -13.90 3.99 -1.09
C PRO A 109 -13.48 5.30 -1.76
N ARG A 110 -14.24 6.40 -1.60
CA ARG A 110 -13.86 7.72 -2.13
C ARG A 110 -12.58 8.25 -1.52
N ALA A 111 -12.31 7.95 -0.24
CA ALA A 111 -11.07 8.36 0.42
C ALA A 111 -9.82 7.76 -0.25
N SER A 112 -9.94 6.54 -0.79
CA SER A 112 -8.85 5.85 -1.51
C SER A 112 -8.86 6.10 -3.02
N ALA A 113 -9.76 6.95 -3.55
CA ALA A 113 -9.93 7.15 -4.99
C ALA A 113 -8.62 7.58 -5.69
N HIS A 114 -7.90 8.54 -5.11
CA HIS A 114 -6.63 9.01 -5.67
C HIS A 114 -5.58 7.89 -5.70
N ALA A 115 -5.37 7.20 -4.58
CA ALA A 115 -4.44 6.08 -4.48
C ALA A 115 -4.75 4.96 -5.49
N ARG A 116 -6.03 4.61 -5.64
CA ARG A 116 -6.47 3.56 -6.57
C ARG A 116 -6.30 3.96 -8.02
N ILE A 117 -6.53 5.23 -8.37
CA ILE A 117 -6.28 5.77 -9.72
C ILE A 117 -4.80 5.74 -10.07
N ASP A 118 -3.95 6.18 -9.14
CA ASP A 118 -2.50 6.18 -9.35
C ASP A 118 -1.97 4.78 -9.57
N ARG A 119 -2.44 3.83 -8.76
CA ARG A 119 -2.11 2.41 -8.91
C ARG A 119 -2.67 1.83 -10.21
N LEU A 120 -3.91 2.14 -10.59
CA LEU A 120 -4.49 1.73 -11.87
C LEU A 120 -3.63 2.21 -13.05
N ARG A 121 -3.25 3.50 -13.04
CA ARG A 121 -2.36 4.08 -14.05
C ARG A 121 -1.03 3.35 -14.08
N ALA A 122 -0.42 3.10 -12.93
CA ALA A 122 0.88 2.42 -12.83
C ALA A 122 0.81 0.98 -13.35
N GLN A 123 -0.21 0.20 -12.96
CA GLN A 123 -0.39 -1.18 -13.42
C GLN A 123 -0.62 -1.26 -14.93
N ILE A 124 -1.43 -0.37 -15.51
CA ILE A 124 -1.61 -0.29 -16.97
C ILE A 124 -0.31 0.13 -17.66
N SER A 125 0.38 1.16 -17.15
CA SER A 125 1.64 1.65 -17.71
C SER A 125 2.73 0.58 -17.72
N LEU A 126 2.76 -0.28 -16.71
CA LEU A 126 3.65 -1.42 -16.62
C LEU A 126 3.35 -2.48 -17.70
N ALA A 127 2.07 -2.75 -17.98
CA ALA A 127 1.66 -3.77 -18.94
C ALA A 127 1.77 -3.32 -20.42
N LEU A 128 1.59 -2.02 -20.70
CA LEU A 128 1.54 -1.47 -22.06
C LEU A 128 2.74 -1.85 -22.96
N PRO A 129 4.00 -1.80 -22.50
CA PRO A 129 5.15 -2.18 -23.31
C PRO A 129 5.23 -3.67 -23.65
N PHE A 130 4.40 -4.53 -23.03
CA PHE A 130 4.47 -5.99 -23.14
C PHE A 130 3.14 -6.57 -23.65
N PRO A 131 2.79 -6.32 -24.92
CA PRO A 131 1.52 -6.76 -25.50
C PRO A 131 1.35 -8.29 -25.42
N GLY A 132 0.18 -8.73 -24.96
CA GLY A 132 -0.13 -10.16 -24.85
C GLY A 132 0.66 -10.90 -23.76
N ARG A 133 1.43 -10.20 -22.93
CA ARG A 133 2.07 -10.78 -21.75
C ARG A 133 1.17 -10.58 -20.53
N GLY A 134 0.72 -11.69 -19.95
CA GLY A 134 -0.13 -11.70 -18.76
C GLY A 134 0.67 -11.53 -17.46
N LEU A 135 -0.02 -11.74 -16.34
CA LEU A 135 0.57 -11.60 -15.01
C LEU A 135 1.73 -12.56 -14.77
N ASP A 136 1.69 -13.79 -15.29
CA ASP A 136 2.80 -14.76 -15.18
C ASP A 136 4.14 -14.18 -15.66
N PHE A 137 4.11 -13.44 -16.77
CA PHE A 137 5.30 -12.77 -17.28
C PHE A 137 5.72 -11.62 -16.36
N LEU A 138 4.78 -10.74 -15.99
CA LEU A 138 5.12 -9.60 -15.11
C LEU A 138 5.69 -10.08 -13.77
N ALA A 139 5.07 -11.08 -13.16
CA ALA A 139 5.49 -11.70 -11.92
C ALA A 139 6.86 -12.35 -12.03
N ALA A 140 7.13 -13.12 -13.10
CA ALA A 140 8.43 -13.75 -13.33
C ALA A 140 9.56 -12.72 -13.48
N TRP A 141 9.27 -11.54 -14.03
CA TRP A 141 10.24 -10.48 -14.29
C TRP A 141 10.22 -9.35 -13.25
N ALA A 142 9.46 -9.52 -12.17
CA ALA A 142 9.22 -8.48 -11.17
C ALA A 142 10.48 -7.78 -10.64
N PRO A 143 11.60 -8.46 -10.34
CA PRO A 143 12.82 -7.80 -9.87
C PRO A 143 13.40 -6.75 -10.82
N TYR A 144 13.13 -6.88 -12.13
CA TYR A 144 13.72 -6.06 -13.18
C TYR A 144 12.73 -5.08 -13.84
N LEU A 145 11.48 -5.08 -13.38
CA LEU A 145 10.43 -4.20 -13.87
C LEU A 145 10.08 -3.15 -12.80
N ASP A 146 8.91 -3.26 -12.19
CA ASP A 146 8.46 -2.38 -11.12
C ASP A 146 8.00 -3.24 -9.94
N PRO A 147 8.94 -3.61 -9.04
CA PRO A 147 8.64 -4.55 -7.97
C PRO A 147 7.47 -4.10 -7.06
N PRO A 148 7.38 -2.84 -6.59
CA PRO A 148 6.24 -2.41 -5.77
C PRO A 148 4.87 -2.59 -6.45
N ILE A 149 4.77 -2.20 -7.73
CA ILE A 149 3.48 -2.27 -8.47
C ILE A 149 3.07 -3.71 -8.72
N ILE A 150 4.02 -4.59 -9.02
CA ILE A 150 3.76 -6.02 -9.23
C ILE A 150 3.41 -6.70 -7.91
N GLY A 151 4.10 -6.37 -6.82
CA GLY A 151 3.78 -6.87 -5.48
C GLY A 151 2.34 -6.55 -5.07
N ALA A 152 1.89 -5.31 -5.28
CA ALA A 152 0.51 -4.93 -5.00
C ALA A 152 -0.51 -5.69 -5.88
N LEU A 153 -0.20 -5.95 -7.14
CA LEU A 153 -1.06 -6.73 -8.03
C LEU A 153 -1.13 -8.20 -7.59
N LEU A 154 0.00 -8.81 -7.23
CA LEU A 154 0.07 -10.18 -6.72
C LEU A 154 -0.62 -10.33 -5.37
N ALA A 155 -0.49 -9.36 -4.47
CA ALA A 155 -1.24 -9.32 -3.21
C ALA A 155 -2.76 -9.35 -3.45
N SER A 156 -3.24 -8.60 -4.45
CA SER A 156 -4.65 -8.63 -4.85
C SER A 156 -5.09 -10.00 -5.33
N GLU A 157 -4.26 -10.69 -6.10
CA GLU A 157 -4.56 -12.04 -6.58
C GLU A 157 -4.57 -13.07 -5.44
N ILE A 158 -3.64 -12.97 -4.50
CA ILE A 158 -3.61 -13.82 -3.30
C ILE A 158 -4.90 -13.63 -2.50
N ARG A 159 -5.34 -12.37 -2.26
CA ARG A 159 -6.62 -12.08 -1.59
C ARG A 159 -7.84 -12.60 -2.35
N TYR A 160 -7.77 -12.63 -3.68
CA TYR A 160 -8.83 -13.23 -4.49
C TYR A 160 -8.87 -14.77 -4.39
N GLY A 161 -7.83 -15.40 -3.84
CA GLY A 161 -7.73 -16.85 -3.63
C GLY A 161 -6.74 -17.56 -4.56
N ARG A 162 -5.95 -16.82 -5.35
CA ARG A 162 -4.89 -17.36 -6.22
C ARG A 162 -3.62 -17.62 -5.41
N ARG A 163 -3.67 -18.64 -4.55
CA ARG A 163 -2.61 -18.96 -3.57
C ARG A 163 -1.32 -19.46 -4.21
N GLU A 164 -1.32 -19.85 -5.47
CA GLU A 164 -0.10 -20.22 -6.20
C GLU A 164 0.95 -19.10 -6.23
N TRP A 165 0.50 -17.84 -6.15
CA TRP A 165 1.38 -16.68 -6.10
C TRP A 165 2.21 -16.59 -4.81
N VAL A 166 1.75 -17.19 -3.71
CA VAL A 166 2.55 -17.31 -2.48
C VAL A 166 3.79 -18.14 -2.78
N LYS A 167 3.61 -19.33 -3.40
CA LYS A 167 4.72 -20.19 -3.78
C LYS A 167 5.65 -19.50 -4.78
N HIS A 168 5.09 -18.81 -5.78
CA HIS A 168 5.88 -18.05 -6.76
C HIS A 168 6.80 -17.02 -6.09
N LEU A 169 6.27 -16.23 -5.16
CA LEU A 169 7.04 -15.20 -4.44
C LEU A 169 8.12 -15.81 -3.53
N VAL A 170 7.81 -16.93 -2.89
CA VAL A 170 8.78 -17.70 -2.10
C VAL A 170 9.90 -18.26 -2.98
N ASP A 171 9.57 -18.85 -4.13
CA ASP A 171 10.56 -19.34 -5.09
C ASP A 171 11.45 -18.20 -5.64
N HIS A 172 10.90 -17.00 -5.81
CA HIS A 172 11.65 -15.79 -6.17
C HIS A 172 12.65 -15.39 -5.07
N ALA A 173 12.19 -15.32 -3.82
CA ALA A 173 13.02 -14.95 -2.68
C ALA A 173 14.17 -15.94 -2.45
N GLU A 174 13.93 -17.24 -2.70
CA GLU A 174 14.91 -18.31 -2.54
C GLU A 174 15.77 -18.56 -3.79
N GLY A 175 15.60 -17.75 -4.85
CA GLY A 175 16.42 -17.83 -6.06
C GLY A 175 16.21 -19.11 -6.88
N ARG A 176 15.06 -19.78 -6.72
CA ARG A 176 14.71 -21.02 -7.45
C ARG A 176 14.32 -20.78 -8.90
N VAL A 177 14.06 -19.52 -9.28
CA VAL A 177 13.68 -19.12 -10.63
C VAL A 177 14.79 -18.27 -11.24
N ARG A 178 15.12 -18.51 -12.53
CA ARG A 178 16.19 -17.80 -13.25
C ARG A 178 16.03 -16.28 -13.22
N THR A 179 14.80 -15.81 -13.45
CA THR A 179 14.40 -14.39 -13.45
C THR A 179 13.95 -13.91 -12.07
N GLY A 180 13.97 -14.80 -11.08
CA GLY A 180 13.60 -14.48 -9.71
C GLY A 180 14.67 -13.67 -9.00
N GLY A 181 14.27 -13.05 -7.90
CA GLY A 181 15.14 -12.31 -7.02
C GLY A 181 14.35 -11.72 -5.87
N MET A 182 15.01 -11.53 -4.73
CA MET A 182 14.41 -10.87 -3.58
C MET A 182 14.19 -9.37 -3.87
N GLY A 183 13.05 -8.82 -3.43
CA GLY A 183 12.74 -7.39 -3.54
C GLY A 183 11.37 -7.06 -2.94
N THR A 184 10.96 -5.80 -3.05
CA THR A 184 9.70 -5.31 -2.44
C THR A 184 8.45 -6.01 -2.99
N HIS A 185 8.48 -6.54 -4.21
CA HIS A 185 7.38 -7.37 -4.75
C HIS A 185 7.09 -8.60 -3.89
N VAL A 186 8.13 -9.24 -3.35
CA VAL A 186 8.01 -10.40 -2.45
C VAL A 186 7.36 -9.97 -1.15
N THR A 187 7.94 -8.97 -0.46
CA THR A 187 7.47 -8.58 0.87
C THR A 187 6.07 -7.98 0.83
N SER A 188 5.81 -7.04 -0.08
CA SER A 188 4.47 -6.45 -0.23
C SER A 188 3.45 -7.47 -0.73
N GLY A 189 3.81 -8.35 -1.67
CA GLY A 189 2.93 -9.40 -2.18
C GLY A 189 2.48 -10.36 -1.07
N LEU A 190 3.43 -10.85 -0.27
CA LEU A 190 3.16 -11.79 0.81
C LEU A 190 2.47 -11.13 2.01
N LEU A 191 2.90 -9.92 2.43
CA LEU A 191 2.33 -9.23 3.60
C LEU A 191 0.94 -8.64 3.34
N ALA A 192 0.70 -8.09 2.15
CA ALA A 192 -0.60 -7.49 1.81
C ALA A 192 -1.61 -8.53 1.28
N GLY A 193 -1.13 -9.70 0.87
CA GLY A 193 -1.98 -10.86 0.57
C GLY A 193 -2.72 -11.36 1.80
N ASP A 194 -3.83 -12.08 1.59
CA ASP A 194 -4.59 -12.76 2.66
C ASP A 194 -4.26 -14.26 2.66
N ASP A 195 -3.01 -14.58 3.02
CA ASP A 195 -2.53 -15.95 3.17
C ASP A 195 -1.53 -16.08 4.34
N PRO A 196 -1.87 -16.80 5.41
CA PRO A 196 -1.00 -16.98 6.58
C PRO A 196 0.36 -17.63 6.30
N ALA A 197 0.49 -18.45 5.25
CA ALA A 197 1.77 -19.06 4.91
C ALA A 197 2.74 -17.99 4.35
N GLY A 198 2.22 -17.04 3.58
CA GLY A 198 2.98 -15.88 3.12
C GLY A 198 3.47 -15.00 4.29
N TRP A 199 2.60 -14.73 5.26
CA TRP A 199 2.97 -13.96 6.45
C TRP A 199 4.06 -14.67 7.26
N SER A 200 3.87 -15.96 7.54
CA SER A 200 4.84 -16.77 8.30
C SER A 200 6.22 -16.79 7.61
N TYR A 201 6.26 -16.88 6.28
CA TYR A 201 7.51 -16.81 5.53
C TYR A 201 8.25 -15.48 5.74
N VAL A 202 7.54 -14.35 5.69
CA VAL A 202 8.15 -13.02 5.88
C VAL A 202 8.61 -12.82 7.32
N GLU A 203 7.87 -13.31 8.30
CA GLU A 203 8.25 -13.32 9.72
C GLU A 203 9.56 -14.07 9.94
N GLU A 204 9.65 -15.31 9.44
CA GLU A 204 10.88 -16.10 9.50
C GLU A 204 12.04 -15.42 8.78
N MET A 205 11.78 -14.83 7.62
CA MET A 205 12.78 -14.09 6.85
C MET A 205 13.32 -12.88 7.62
N LEU A 206 12.45 -12.14 8.34
CA LEU A 206 12.87 -11.01 9.18
C LEU A 206 13.78 -11.47 10.32
N VAL A 207 13.41 -12.55 11.01
CA VAL A 207 14.22 -13.14 12.10
C VAL A 207 15.57 -13.63 11.58
N ARG A 208 15.60 -14.27 10.40
CA ARG A 208 16.82 -14.77 9.75
C ARG A 208 17.69 -13.67 9.16
N ALA A 209 17.17 -12.47 8.92
CA ALA A 209 17.93 -11.38 8.30
C ALA A 209 19.19 -11.01 9.12
N GLN A 210 19.20 -11.19 10.44
CA GLN A 210 20.39 -11.12 11.32
C GLN A 210 21.31 -9.90 11.14
N ARG A 211 22.28 -9.90 10.21
CA ARG A 211 23.17 -8.75 9.91
C ARG A 211 22.90 -8.10 8.54
N GLN A 212 21.94 -8.62 7.77
CA GLN A 212 21.55 -8.11 6.46
C GLN A 212 20.61 -6.91 6.59
N GLU A 213 21.17 -5.72 6.77
CA GLU A 213 20.40 -4.48 6.96
C GLU A 213 19.47 -4.19 5.76
N GLY A 214 19.95 -4.38 4.53
CA GLY A 214 19.13 -4.17 3.33
C GLY A 214 17.89 -5.06 3.26
N LEU A 215 18.00 -6.32 3.71
CA LEU A 215 16.87 -7.24 3.78
C LEU A 215 15.87 -6.81 4.87
N ARG A 216 16.36 -6.47 6.08
CA ARG A 216 15.51 -5.93 7.15
C ARG A 216 14.75 -4.71 6.68
N GLN A 217 15.45 -3.75 6.07
CA GLN A 217 14.85 -2.53 5.56
C GLN A 217 13.75 -2.84 4.54
N THR A 218 14.03 -3.71 3.56
CA THR A 218 13.06 -4.11 2.53
C THR A 218 11.78 -4.71 3.14
N ILE A 219 11.91 -5.51 4.21
CA ILE A 219 10.77 -6.09 4.91
C ILE A 219 9.99 -5.02 5.66
N LEU A 220 10.66 -4.29 6.56
CA LEU A 220 10.05 -3.35 7.50
C LEU A 220 9.38 -2.16 6.79
N GLU A 221 9.93 -1.68 5.68
CA GLU A 221 9.36 -0.60 4.86
C GLU A 221 8.10 -0.99 4.08
N THR A 222 7.71 -2.28 4.12
CA THR A 222 6.48 -2.78 3.48
C THR A 222 5.42 -3.24 4.48
N VAL A 223 5.72 -3.24 5.78
CA VAL A 223 4.78 -3.66 6.83
C VAL A 223 3.58 -2.72 6.89
N ASP A 224 3.74 -1.43 6.61
CA ASP A 224 2.63 -0.45 6.57
C ASP A 224 1.60 -0.74 5.45
N LEU A 225 1.99 -1.50 4.43
CA LEU A 225 1.08 -1.93 3.35
C LEU A 225 0.44 -3.29 3.65
N ALA A 226 0.79 -3.93 4.76
CA ALA A 226 0.36 -5.29 5.08
C ALA A 226 -1.14 -5.40 5.35
N HIS A 227 -1.65 -6.62 5.20
CA HIS A 227 -2.96 -6.99 5.72
C HIS A 227 -3.00 -6.71 7.25
N PRO A 228 -4.13 -6.25 7.83
CA PRO A 228 -4.18 -5.90 9.26
C PRO A 228 -3.69 -7.00 10.20
N VAL A 229 -4.03 -8.26 9.92
CA VAL A 229 -3.55 -9.41 10.70
C VAL A 229 -2.04 -9.59 10.55
N ALA A 230 -1.48 -9.43 9.35
CA ALA A 230 -0.05 -9.53 9.10
C ALA A 230 0.73 -8.40 9.79
N PHE A 231 0.22 -7.15 9.75
CA PHE A 231 0.82 -6.03 10.47
C PHE A 231 0.96 -6.35 11.97
N ARG A 232 -0.13 -6.83 12.60
CA ARG A 232 -0.14 -7.19 14.02
C ARG A 232 0.82 -8.33 14.35
N ARG A 233 0.96 -9.32 13.47
CA ARG A 233 1.92 -10.42 13.62
C ARG A 233 3.36 -9.94 13.49
N MET A 234 3.66 -9.10 12.49
CA MET A 234 4.98 -8.48 12.31
C MET A 234 5.38 -7.61 13.51
N LEU A 235 4.42 -6.88 14.09
CA LEU A 235 4.63 -6.13 15.33
C LEU A 235 5.02 -7.07 16.49
N GLY A 236 4.36 -8.22 16.61
CA GLY A 236 4.75 -9.28 17.56
C GLY A 236 6.19 -9.76 17.34
N VAL A 237 6.56 -10.09 16.11
CA VAL A 237 7.94 -10.51 15.76
C VAL A 237 8.96 -9.43 16.12
N ILE A 238 8.65 -8.15 15.88
CA ILE A 238 9.54 -7.04 16.23
C ILE A 238 9.78 -6.98 17.74
N LEU A 239 8.73 -7.14 18.54
CA LEU A 239 8.79 -7.11 20.00
C LEU A 239 9.50 -8.36 20.56
N ASP A 240 9.08 -9.55 20.13
CA ASP A 240 9.56 -10.84 20.64
C ASP A 240 11.06 -11.04 20.36
N HIS A 241 11.55 -10.52 19.24
CA HIS A 241 12.96 -10.63 18.86
C HIS A 241 13.80 -9.37 19.16
N GLY A 242 13.23 -8.39 19.87
CA GLY A 242 13.92 -7.15 20.26
C GLY A 242 14.48 -6.39 19.06
N LEU A 243 13.71 -6.28 17.98
CA LEU A 243 14.17 -5.69 16.71
C LEU A 243 14.15 -4.16 16.71
N ALA A 244 13.57 -3.50 17.72
CA ALA A 244 13.58 -2.03 17.84
C ALA A 244 14.99 -1.42 17.96
N ARG A 245 15.99 -2.22 18.37
CA ARG A 245 17.41 -1.83 18.40
C ARG A 245 18.03 -1.54 17.02
N PHE A 246 17.35 -1.93 15.93
CA PHE A 246 17.85 -1.74 14.58
C PHE A 246 17.33 -0.44 13.96
N ALA A 247 18.19 0.27 13.23
CA ALA A 247 17.85 1.53 12.56
C ALA A 247 16.72 1.39 11.53
N ALA A 248 16.67 0.29 10.77
CA ALA A 248 15.54 0.00 9.89
C ALA A 248 14.19 -0.04 10.63
N THR A 249 14.15 -0.58 11.85
CA THR A 249 12.92 -0.66 12.65
C THR A 249 12.49 0.71 13.14
N ALA A 250 13.42 1.50 13.70
CA ALA A 250 13.15 2.86 14.14
C ALA A 250 12.64 3.73 12.98
N ARG A 251 13.27 3.63 11.80
CA ARG A 251 12.84 4.35 10.60
C ARG A 251 11.45 3.93 10.13
N ALA A 252 11.18 2.63 10.07
CA ALA A 252 9.87 2.12 9.66
C ALA A 252 8.77 2.60 10.61
N ALA A 253 8.99 2.48 11.93
CA ALA A 253 8.06 2.99 12.93
C ALA A 253 7.88 4.52 12.82
N GLY A 254 8.95 5.26 12.52
CA GLY A 254 8.87 6.69 12.25
C GLY A 254 7.94 7.02 11.09
N VAL A 255 7.97 6.24 10.00
CA VAL A 255 7.00 6.36 8.89
C VAL A 255 5.59 6.00 9.35
N TRP A 256 5.42 4.98 10.19
CA TRP A 256 4.09 4.58 10.67
C TRP A 256 3.44 5.65 11.55
N PHE A 257 4.20 6.26 12.47
CA PHE A 257 3.73 7.27 13.41
C PHE A 257 3.81 8.70 12.87
N GLY A 258 4.53 8.91 11.78
CA GLY A 258 4.79 10.22 11.21
C GLY A 258 5.72 11.08 12.04
N GLU A 259 6.75 10.46 12.62
CA GLU A 259 7.75 11.12 13.46
C GLU A 259 9.15 10.67 13.09
N ALA A 260 10.13 11.55 13.32
CA ALA A 260 11.53 11.17 13.27
C ALA A 260 11.87 10.38 14.54
N ILE A 261 11.97 9.06 14.42
CA ILE A 261 12.36 8.16 15.51
C ILE A 261 13.78 7.67 15.25
N ASP A 262 14.64 7.79 16.26
CA ASP A 262 16.03 7.37 16.21
C ASP A 262 16.28 6.12 17.09
N VAL A 263 17.31 5.34 16.77
CA VAL A 263 17.70 4.14 17.54
C VAL A 263 18.03 4.44 19.00
N ASN A 264 18.46 5.66 19.33
CA ASN A 264 18.71 6.08 20.70
C ASN A 264 17.44 6.11 21.56
N GLN A 265 16.26 6.04 20.93
CA GLN A 265 14.95 5.96 21.58
C GLN A 265 14.43 4.51 21.69
N GLU A 266 15.29 3.48 21.55
CA GLU A 266 14.88 2.06 21.54
C GLU A 266 13.90 1.68 22.67
N ARG A 267 14.14 2.13 23.91
CA ARG A 267 13.27 1.80 25.06
C ARG A 267 11.87 2.39 24.92
N GLU A 268 11.81 3.63 24.46
CA GLU A 268 10.56 4.35 24.21
C GLU A 268 9.82 3.72 23.01
N LEU A 269 10.52 3.47 21.91
CA LEU A 269 9.97 2.80 20.75
C LEU A 269 9.39 1.42 21.12
N ASN A 270 10.13 0.59 21.88
CA ASN A 270 9.62 -0.71 22.33
C ASN A 270 8.34 -0.58 23.16
N ARG A 271 8.29 0.40 24.07
CA ARG A 271 7.09 0.68 24.89
C ARG A 271 5.90 1.08 24.00
N ASP A 272 6.12 1.97 23.04
CA ASP A 272 5.06 2.49 22.18
C ASP A 272 4.57 1.42 21.19
N LEU A 273 5.46 0.59 20.66
CA LEU A 273 5.10 -0.57 19.84
C LEU A 273 4.32 -1.63 20.63
N ALA A 274 4.68 -1.89 21.89
CA ALA A 274 3.95 -2.80 22.77
C ALA A 274 2.54 -2.28 23.07
N ARG A 275 2.42 -0.99 23.43
CA ARG A 275 1.12 -0.33 23.64
C ARG A 275 0.28 -0.33 22.36
N LEU A 276 0.89 -0.04 21.21
CA LEU A 276 0.19 -0.12 19.93
C LEU A 276 -0.39 -1.52 19.69
N ALA A 277 0.37 -2.59 20.00
CA ALA A 277 -0.10 -3.95 19.87
C ALA A 277 -1.35 -4.23 20.73
N GLU A 278 -1.37 -3.72 21.97
CA GLU A 278 -2.54 -3.82 22.87
C GLU A 278 -3.77 -3.09 22.31
N HIS A 279 -3.59 -1.88 21.76
CA HIS A 279 -4.68 -1.12 21.14
C HIS A 279 -5.22 -1.79 19.88
N LEU A 280 -4.34 -2.38 19.06
CA LEU A 280 -4.72 -3.14 17.86
C LEU A 280 -5.52 -4.41 18.19
N ASP A 281 -5.27 -5.02 19.36
CA ASP A 281 -6.04 -6.17 19.84
C ASP A 281 -7.43 -5.77 20.38
N ARG A 282 -7.68 -4.47 20.59
CA ARG A 282 -8.94 -3.90 21.10
C ARG A 282 -9.41 -2.71 20.24
N PRO A 283 -9.60 -2.90 18.92
CA PRO A 283 -9.85 -1.78 18.02
C PRO A 283 -11.13 -1.02 18.40
N GLY A 284 -11.01 0.30 18.49
CA GLY A 284 -12.14 1.18 18.74
C GLY A 284 -12.58 1.32 20.20
N GLN A 285 -11.80 0.79 21.14
CA GLN A 285 -11.81 1.26 22.53
C GLN A 285 -10.71 2.32 22.63
N LEU A 286 -11.01 3.48 23.23
CA LEU A 286 -9.98 4.46 23.58
C LEU A 286 -9.65 4.30 25.07
N PRO A 287 -8.54 3.63 25.42
CA PRO A 287 -7.92 3.83 26.72
C PRO A 287 -7.36 5.26 26.75
N THR A 288 -7.77 6.05 27.75
CA THR A 288 -7.27 7.40 27.96
C THR A 288 -6.45 7.42 29.24
N SER A 289 -5.15 7.18 29.12
CA SER A 289 -4.19 7.32 30.21
C SER A 289 -3.00 8.19 29.79
N GLY A 290 -3.29 9.43 29.36
CA GLY A 290 -2.29 10.41 28.93
C GLY A 290 -2.15 10.57 27.41
N PRO A 291 -1.33 11.53 26.96
CA PRO A 291 -1.26 11.94 25.56
C PRO A 291 -0.69 10.85 24.62
N GLU A 292 0.33 10.10 25.03
CA GLU A 292 0.91 9.05 24.20
C GLU A 292 -0.08 7.90 23.98
N ASP A 293 -0.75 7.48 25.05
CA ASP A 293 -1.75 6.40 24.99
C ASP A 293 -2.97 6.82 24.16
N THR A 294 -3.37 8.09 24.29
CA THR A 294 -4.42 8.70 23.45
C THR A 294 -4.03 8.69 21.98
N PHE A 295 -2.80 9.10 21.63
CA PHE A 295 -2.34 9.05 20.25
C PHE A 295 -2.33 7.62 19.70
N LEU A 296 -1.80 6.65 20.45
CA LEU A 296 -1.70 5.26 20.00
C LEU A 296 -3.07 4.58 19.84
N GLY A 297 -4.02 4.83 20.74
CA GLY A 297 -5.39 4.32 20.63
C GLY A 297 -6.14 4.92 19.43
N LEU A 298 -5.96 6.22 19.19
CA LEU A 298 -6.46 6.91 18.02
C LEU A 298 -5.82 6.38 16.72
N TRP A 299 -4.51 6.17 16.71
CA TRP A 299 -3.76 5.61 15.58
C TRP A 299 -4.24 4.19 15.26
N ALA A 300 -4.39 3.33 16.27
CA ALA A 300 -4.88 1.96 16.11
C ALA A 300 -6.31 1.95 15.58
N THR A 301 -7.15 2.89 16.02
CA THR A 301 -8.48 3.09 15.45
C THR A 301 -8.38 3.47 13.98
N ALA A 302 -7.52 4.43 13.61
CA ALA A 302 -7.35 4.89 12.23
C ALA A 302 -6.77 3.83 11.28
N PHE A 303 -5.94 2.92 11.80
CA PHE A 303 -5.40 1.78 11.06
C PHE A 303 -6.51 0.90 10.46
N HIS A 304 -7.64 0.80 11.17
CA HIS A 304 -8.83 0.06 10.73
C HIS A 304 -9.91 0.97 10.12
N ASP A 305 -10.16 2.13 10.72
CA ASP A 305 -11.24 3.06 10.37
C ASP A 305 -10.90 4.50 10.76
N ALA A 306 -10.39 5.26 9.79
CA ALA A 306 -10.03 6.67 9.91
C ALA A 306 -11.24 7.59 10.16
N SER A 307 -12.44 7.21 9.71
CA SER A 307 -13.66 7.99 9.98
C SER A 307 -14.00 7.91 11.47
N ARG A 308 -14.00 6.70 12.03
CA ARG A 308 -14.19 6.48 13.47
C ARG A 308 -13.10 7.17 14.29
N ALA A 309 -11.84 7.09 13.87
CA ALA A 309 -10.74 7.77 14.54
C ALA A 309 -10.90 9.30 14.54
N THR A 310 -11.46 9.88 13.47
CA THR A 310 -11.76 11.32 13.38
C THR A 310 -12.84 11.73 14.39
N HIS A 311 -13.90 10.94 14.54
CA HIS A 311 -14.92 11.17 15.57
C HIS A 311 -14.32 11.13 16.98
N PHE A 312 -13.56 10.09 17.29
CA PHE A 312 -12.89 9.94 18.57
C PHE A 312 -11.88 11.06 18.87
N ALA A 313 -11.08 11.47 17.89
CA ALA A 313 -10.18 12.60 18.04
C ALA A 313 -10.96 13.91 18.29
N SER A 314 -12.11 14.09 17.64
CA SER A 314 -12.99 15.25 17.86
C SER A 314 -13.59 15.29 19.27
N ASP A 315 -13.88 14.12 19.86
CA ASP A 315 -14.30 14.02 21.27
C ASP A 315 -13.16 14.43 22.21
N VAL A 316 -11.95 13.91 21.97
CA VAL A 316 -10.74 14.27 22.72
C VAL A 316 -10.45 15.78 22.62
N LEU A 317 -10.64 16.40 21.44
CA LEU A 317 -10.50 17.84 21.27
C LEU A 317 -11.43 18.66 22.20
N ARG A 318 -12.62 18.14 22.51
CA ARG A 318 -13.61 18.84 23.36
C ARG A 318 -13.38 18.65 24.85
N SER A 319 -13.00 17.45 25.28
CA SER A 319 -12.99 17.09 26.71
C SER A 319 -11.63 16.65 27.26
N GLY A 320 -10.62 16.42 26.41
CA GLY A 320 -9.29 16.00 26.83
C GLY A 320 -8.47 17.12 27.48
N SER A 321 -7.39 16.76 28.16
CA SER A 321 -6.35 17.69 28.64
C SER A 321 -5.63 18.37 27.47
N ALA A 322 -4.82 19.40 27.75
CA ALA A 322 -4.10 20.12 26.71
C ALA A 322 -3.20 19.20 25.87
N ASP A 323 -2.50 18.26 26.51
CA ASP A 323 -1.60 17.33 25.82
C ASP A 323 -2.37 16.26 25.03
N GLU A 324 -3.50 15.77 25.55
CA GLU A 324 -4.37 14.84 24.82
C GLU A 324 -5.01 15.51 23.60
N ARG A 325 -5.41 16.78 23.72
CA ARG A 325 -5.88 17.55 22.57
C ARG A 325 -4.78 17.71 21.51
N LEU A 326 -3.53 17.93 21.91
CA LEU A 326 -2.40 17.96 20.98
C LEU A 326 -2.21 16.62 20.26
N ALA A 327 -2.32 15.50 20.99
CA ALA A 327 -2.31 14.16 20.40
C ALA A 327 -3.43 13.96 19.36
N ALA A 328 -4.64 14.43 19.66
CA ALA A 328 -5.77 14.40 18.73
C ALA A 328 -5.52 15.26 17.47
N VAL A 329 -5.02 16.49 17.63
CA VAL A 329 -4.63 17.35 16.50
C VAL A 329 -3.60 16.66 15.61
N ARG A 330 -2.57 16.07 16.22
CA ARG A 330 -1.53 15.33 15.50
C ARG A 330 -2.13 14.21 14.66
N LEU A 331 -3.03 13.40 15.22
CA LEU A 331 -3.72 12.36 14.46
C LEU A 331 -4.53 12.96 13.31
N LEU A 332 -5.39 13.96 13.58
CA LEU A 332 -6.26 14.56 12.55
C LEU A 332 -5.47 15.14 11.38
N ALA A 333 -4.32 15.77 11.67
CA ALA A 333 -3.38 16.23 10.66
C ALA A 333 -2.82 15.06 9.84
N ALA A 334 -2.42 13.97 10.50
CA ALA A 334 -1.92 12.77 9.84
C ALA A 334 -2.98 12.05 8.99
N LEU A 335 -4.27 12.11 9.35
CA LEU A 335 -5.37 11.56 8.54
C LEU A 335 -5.55 12.34 7.23
N GLY A 336 -5.39 13.67 7.26
CA GLY A 336 -5.52 14.52 6.08
C GLY A 336 -6.97 14.62 5.52
N LEU A 337 -7.97 14.24 6.31
CA LEU A 337 -9.39 14.26 5.94
C LEU A 337 -10.01 15.66 6.15
N GLU A 338 -11.03 16.00 5.35
CA GLU A 338 -11.71 17.30 5.44
C GLU A 338 -12.40 17.52 6.78
N ASP A 339 -13.12 16.52 7.28
CA ASP A 339 -13.83 16.60 8.57
C ASP A 339 -12.87 16.81 9.74
N GLY A 340 -11.68 16.19 9.69
CA GLY A 340 -10.64 16.40 10.69
C GLY A 340 -10.07 17.82 10.69
N ARG A 341 -9.92 18.43 9.50
CA ARG A 341 -9.52 19.84 9.37
C ARG A 341 -10.58 20.77 9.96
N ALA A 342 -11.85 20.51 9.69
CA ALA A 342 -12.98 21.29 10.22
C ALA A 342 -13.07 21.19 11.75
N ALA A 343 -12.93 19.99 12.31
CA ALA A 343 -12.94 19.76 13.75
C ALA A 343 -11.80 20.50 14.46
N THR A 344 -10.59 20.47 13.89
CA THR A 344 -9.44 21.20 14.43
C THR A 344 -9.69 22.72 14.39
N ALA A 345 -10.19 23.25 13.27
CA ALA A 345 -10.47 24.68 13.15
C ALA A 345 -11.51 25.16 14.18
N SER A 346 -12.55 24.37 14.44
CA SER A 346 -13.58 24.70 15.43
C SER A 346 -13.12 24.62 16.88
N ALA A 347 -12.06 23.87 17.19
CA ALA A 347 -11.56 23.72 18.55
C ALA A 347 -10.62 24.86 18.97
N PHE A 348 -10.03 25.58 18.01
CA PHE A 348 -9.04 26.64 18.25
C PHE A 348 -9.41 28.02 17.67
N GLY A 349 -10.53 28.13 16.97
CA GLY A 349 -11.14 29.39 16.54
C GLY A 349 -12.25 29.81 17.49
#